data_AF-A0A2R6LMJ6-F1
#
_entry.id   AF-A0A2R6LMJ6-F1
#
_cell.length_a   1.000
_cell.length_b   1.000
_cell.length_c   1.000
_cell.angle_alpha   90.00
_cell.angle_beta   90.00
_cell.angle_gamma   90.00
#
_symmetry.space_group_name_H-M   'P 1'
#
loop_
_entity.id
_entity.type
_entity.pdbx_description
1 polymer ?
#
loop_
_entity_poly.entity_id
_entity_poly.type
_entity_poly.pdbx_seq_one_letter_code
_entity_poly.pdbx_strand_id
1 'polypeptide(L)'
;MEQGAADSPADWPRRAAEAGFAADEEEYYDRLHAATTDVAREQVRERERADDQQLLHAIRAVDDTRRTANELAERVAEWGSSLLDDAGTGVEYAREVADREPSGPTERRLIALAEQVVALAEEADALETHVERVAPTVAPNLAALAGPTLAARLIALSGGLESLAKSTSGTVQVLGAEEALFAHLRGHAPSPKHGVIYTHEAIHGTHSDHRGSAARALAGKLTIAARIDHYSGERRPALDAELDERIERIQSREGSS
;
A
#
# COMPACT_ATOMS: atom_id res chain seq x y z
N MET A 1 -19.98 -42.96 9.68
CA MET A 1 -19.13 -42.14 8.80
C MET A 1 -17.76 -42.81 8.81
N GLU A 2 -17.59 -43.77 7.91
CA GLU A 2 -16.38 -44.58 7.76
C GLU A 2 -15.23 -43.69 7.27
N GLN A 3 -14.10 -43.74 7.97
CA GLN A 3 -12.87 -43.06 7.58
C GLN A 3 -12.24 -43.84 6.43
N GLY A 4 -12.57 -43.45 5.19
CA GLY A 4 -11.93 -43.98 3.98
C GLY A 4 -10.54 -43.39 3.77
N ALA A 5 -9.56 -43.81 4.57
CA ALA A 5 -8.16 -43.63 4.23
C ALA A 5 -7.69 -44.91 3.52
N ALA A 6 -7.27 -44.79 2.26
CA ALA A 6 -6.69 -45.92 1.53
C ALA A 6 -5.28 -46.24 2.09
N ASP A 7 -4.95 -47.53 2.24
CA ASP A 7 -3.67 -48.02 2.77
C ASP A 7 -2.44 -47.66 1.90
N SER A 8 -2.66 -47.22 0.65
CA SER A 8 -1.63 -46.66 -0.22
C SER A 8 -2.22 -45.69 -1.25
N PRO A 9 -1.44 -44.71 -1.74
CA PRO A 9 -1.86 -43.84 -2.84
C PRO A 9 -2.24 -44.69 -4.05
N ALA A 10 -3.37 -44.37 -4.68
CA ALA A 10 -3.76 -45.02 -5.92
C ALA A 10 -2.70 -44.76 -7.01
N ASP A 11 -2.44 -45.78 -7.80
CA ASP A 11 -1.54 -45.73 -8.96
C ASP A 11 -2.24 -45.00 -10.12
N TRP A 12 -2.29 -43.68 -9.98
CA TRP A 12 -2.96 -42.77 -10.92
C TRP A 12 -2.38 -42.81 -12.33
N PRO A 13 -1.05 -42.87 -12.54
CA PRO A 13 -0.49 -42.95 -13.90
C PRO A 13 -0.98 -44.20 -14.64
N ARG A 14 -0.92 -45.36 -14.00
CA ARG A 14 -1.40 -46.61 -14.61
C ARG A 14 -2.90 -46.58 -14.87
N ARG A 15 -3.72 -46.09 -13.92
CA ARG A 15 -5.17 -45.96 -14.12
C ARG A 15 -5.52 -44.98 -15.24
N ALA A 16 -4.76 -43.89 -15.38
CA ALA A 16 -4.94 -42.93 -16.45
C ALA A 16 -4.61 -43.55 -17.81
N ALA A 17 -3.56 -44.38 -17.88
CA ALA A 17 -3.23 -45.13 -19.10
C ALA A 17 -4.30 -46.18 -19.44
N GLU A 18 -4.75 -46.96 -18.46
CA GLU A 18 -5.83 -47.96 -18.63
C GLU A 18 -7.16 -47.33 -19.07
N ALA A 19 -7.45 -46.10 -18.63
CA ALA A 19 -8.63 -45.34 -19.03
C ALA A 19 -8.48 -44.62 -20.40
N GLY A 20 -7.32 -44.70 -21.04
CA GLY A 20 -7.03 -44.02 -22.30
C GLY A 20 -6.82 -42.50 -22.19
N PHE A 21 -6.60 -41.99 -20.97
CA PHE A 21 -6.28 -40.57 -20.75
C PHE A 21 -4.84 -40.22 -21.12
N ALA A 22 -3.91 -41.18 -21.04
CA ALA A 22 -2.52 -41.06 -21.52
C ALA A 22 -2.09 -42.39 -22.17
N ALA A 23 -1.11 -42.40 -23.06
CA ALA A 23 -0.62 -43.63 -23.69
C ALA A 23 0.25 -44.45 -22.73
N ASP A 24 0.98 -43.78 -21.84
CA ASP A 24 1.85 -44.38 -20.83
C ASP A 24 2.01 -43.45 -19.61
N GLU A 25 2.83 -43.87 -18.66
CA GLU A 25 3.14 -43.12 -17.45
C GLU A 25 3.91 -41.83 -17.74
N GLU A 26 4.76 -41.80 -18.77
CA GLU A 26 5.54 -40.61 -19.17
C GLU A 26 4.60 -39.52 -19.70
N GLU A 27 3.71 -39.87 -20.64
CA GLU A 27 2.71 -38.95 -21.18
C GLU A 27 1.74 -38.47 -20.09
N TYR A 28 1.41 -39.31 -19.10
CA TYR A 28 0.61 -38.88 -17.95
C TYR A 28 1.30 -37.76 -17.16
N TYR A 29 2.59 -37.92 -16.83
CA TYR A 29 3.33 -36.90 -16.07
C TYR A 29 3.54 -35.63 -16.89
N ASP A 30 3.78 -35.73 -18.19
CA ASP A 30 3.89 -34.57 -19.08
C ASP A 30 2.57 -33.78 -19.12
N ARG A 31 1.44 -34.47 -19.28
CA ARG A 31 0.11 -33.85 -19.25
C ARG A 31 -0.20 -33.23 -17.90
N LEU A 32 0.16 -33.89 -16.80
CA LEU A 32 -0.02 -33.36 -15.44
C LEU A 32 0.86 -32.12 -15.22
N HIS A 33 2.12 -32.14 -15.67
CA HIS A 33 3.02 -31.01 -15.56
C HIS A 33 2.54 -29.80 -16.37
N ALA A 34 2.08 -30.02 -17.60
CA ALA A 34 1.50 -28.97 -18.44
C ALA A 34 0.26 -28.36 -17.78
N ALA A 35 -0.70 -29.20 -17.35
CA ALA A 35 -1.92 -28.74 -16.70
C ALA A 35 -1.66 -27.98 -15.40
N THR A 36 -0.77 -28.48 -14.55
CA THR A 36 -0.40 -27.80 -13.28
C THR A 36 0.30 -26.47 -13.53
N THR A 37 1.17 -26.40 -14.53
CA THR A 37 1.85 -25.16 -14.92
C THR A 37 0.85 -24.14 -15.48
N ASP A 38 -0.11 -24.56 -16.30
CA ASP A 38 -1.10 -23.66 -16.88
C ASP A 38 -2.06 -23.12 -15.82
N VAL A 39 -2.56 -23.97 -14.91
CA VAL A 39 -3.36 -23.54 -13.76
C VAL A 39 -2.57 -22.61 -12.84
N ALA A 40 -1.29 -22.91 -12.57
CA ALA A 40 -0.46 -22.03 -11.76
C ALA A 40 -0.27 -20.65 -12.41
N ARG A 41 -0.04 -20.59 -13.73
CA ARG A 41 0.05 -19.33 -14.48
C ARG A 41 -1.25 -18.55 -14.46
N GLU A 42 -2.39 -19.23 -14.58
CA GLU A 42 -3.71 -18.59 -14.51
C GLU A 42 -3.96 -17.98 -13.14
N GLN A 43 -3.73 -18.73 -12.06
CA GLN A 43 -3.88 -18.24 -10.69
C GLN A 43 -2.94 -17.06 -10.38
N VAL A 44 -1.71 -17.08 -10.88
CA VAL A 44 -0.78 -15.94 -10.74
C VAL A 44 -1.33 -14.71 -11.45
N ARG A 45 -1.82 -14.85 -12.68
CA ARG A 45 -2.39 -13.73 -13.45
C ARG A 45 -3.64 -13.15 -12.80
N GLU A 46 -4.52 -14.00 -12.26
CA GLU A 46 -5.70 -13.54 -11.52
C GLU A 46 -5.30 -12.76 -10.28
N ARG A 47 -4.32 -13.27 -9.51
CA ARG A 47 -3.81 -12.59 -8.31
C ARG A 47 -3.16 -11.25 -8.65
N GLU A 48 -2.34 -11.17 -9.69
CA GLU A 48 -1.70 -9.92 -10.15
C GLU A 48 -2.73 -8.87 -10.61
N ARG A 49 -3.86 -9.31 -11.15
CA ARG A 49 -4.93 -8.43 -11.63
C ARG A 49 -5.99 -8.12 -10.57
N ALA A 50 -5.88 -8.66 -9.37
CA ALA A 50 -6.79 -8.35 -8.29
C ALA A 50 -6.76 -6.85 -7.99
N ASP A 51 -7.92 -6.27 -7.69
CA ASP A 51 -8.07 -4.81 -7.53
C ASP A 51 -7.19 -4.26 -6.39
N ASP A 52 -6.89 -5.07 -5.37
CA ASP A 52 -5.98 -4.70 -4.28
C ASP A 52 -4.51 -4.64 -4.71
N GLN A 53 -4.08 -5.48 -5.67
CA GLN A 53 -2.76 -5.38 -6.28
C GLN A 53 -2.63 -4.14 -7.15
N GLN A 54 -3.67 -3.82 -7.93
CA GLN A 54 -3.68 -2.60 -8.75
C GLN A 54 -3.66 -1.35 -7.87
N LEU A 55 -4.41 -1.33 -6.77
CA LEU A 55 -4.37 -0.26 -5.78
C LEU A 55 -2.98 -0.11 -5.12
N LEU A 56 -2.34 -1.24 -4.80
CA LEU A 56 -0.98 -1.28 -4.27
C LEU A 56 0.04 -0.71 -5.27
N HIS A 57 -0.09 -1.02 -6.56
CA HIS A 57 0.77 -0.43 -7.60
C HIS A 57 0.56 1.07 -7.73
N ALA A 58 -0.70 1.52 -7.72
CA ALA A 58 -1.04 2.94 -7.84
C ALA A 58 -0.44 3.77 -6.70
N ILE A 59 -0.60 3.36 -5.43
CA ILE A 59 -0.07 4.14 -4.30
C ILE A 59 1.46 4.17 -4.26
N ARG A 60 2.14 3.09 -4.68
CA ARG A 60 3.61 3.08 -4.82
C ARG A 60 4.05 4.01 -5.94
N ALA A 61 3.31 4.04 -7.06
CA ALA A 61 3.58 4.96 -8.15
C ALA A 61 3.38 6.43 -7.72
N VAL A 62 2.39 6.76 -6.89
CA VAL A 62 2.25 8.10 -6.29
C VAL A 62 3.53 8.49 -5.55
N ASP A 63 4.01 7.62 -4.65
CA ASP A 63 5.20 7.90 -3.83
C ASP A 63 6.46 8.07 -4.67
N ASP A 64 6.70 7.16 -5.61
CA ASP A 64 7.89 7.18 -6.47
C ASP A 64 7.88 8.39 -7.40
N THR A 65 6.74 8.69 -8.03
CA THR A 65 6.60 9.82 -8.95
C THR A 65 6.78 11.15 -8.23
N ARG A 66 6.15 11.32 -7.06
CA ARG A 66 6.29 12.53 -6.25
C ARG A 66 7.71 12.71 -5.72
N ARG A 67 8.38 11.63 -5.30
CA ARG A 67 9.80 11.69 -4.89
C ARG A 67 10.68 12.12 -6.05
N THR A 68 10.53 11.51 -7.24
CA THR A 68 11.32 11.88 -8.42
C THR A 68 11.07 13.32 -8.85
N ALA A 69 9.82 13.79 -8.82
CA ALA A 69 9.48 15.19 -9.09
C ALA A 69 10.25 16.13 -8.14
N ASN A 70 10.25 15.85 -6.84
CA ASN A 70 10.96 16.66 -5.85
C ASN A 70 12.48 16.63 -6.05
N GLU A 71 13.08 15.46 -6.28
CA GLU A 71 14.53 15.33 -6.50
C GLU A 71 14.99 16.11 -7.74
N LEU A 72 14.21 16.05 -8.84
CA LEU A 72 14.48 16.82 -10.05
C LEU A 72 14.21 18.31 -9.85
N ALA A 73 13.20 18.69 -9.06
CA ALA A 73 12.92 20.08 -8.72
C ALA A 73 14.10 20.74 -7.99
N GLU A 74 14.77 20.01 -7.08
CA GLU A 74 16.01 20.49 -6.45
C GLU A 74 17.13 20.73 -7.48
N ARG A 75 17.24 19.89 -8.51
CA ARG A 75 18.21 20.11 -9.61
C ARG A 75 17.84 21.34 -10.45
N VAL A 76 16.56 21.56 -10.72
CA VAL A 76 16.06 22.75 -11.42
C VAL A 76 16.34 24.01 -10.61
N ALA A 77 16.11 23.99 -9.29
CA ALA A 77 16.40 25.09 -8.38
C ALA A 77 17.90 25.46 -8.38
N GLU A 78 18.78 24.47 -8.20
CA GLU A 78 20.23 24.70 -8.23
C GLU A 78 20.72 25.26 -9.56
N TRP A 79 20.26 24.70 -10.69
CA TRP A 79 20.67 25.17 -12.01
C TRP A 79 20.08 26.55 -12.32
N GLY A 80 18.78 26.75 -12.06
CA GLY A 80 18.09 28.02 -12.21
C GLY A 80 18.76 29.15 -11.43
N SER A 81 19.19 28.89 -10.19
CA SER A 81 19.92 29.87 -9.39
C SER A 81 21.22 30.34 -10.02
N SER A 82 21.98 29.42 -10.63
CA SER A 82 23.23 29.78 -11.30
C SER A 82 23.05 30.46 -12.66
N LEU A 83 21.98 30.12 -13.40
CA LEU A 83 21.80 30.52 -14.80
C LEU A 83 20.89 31.74 -14.95
N LEU A 84 19.85 31.82 -14.15
CA LEU A 84 18.79 32.84 -14.23
C LEU A 84 18.96 33.93 -13.17
N ASP A 85 19.93 33.79 -12.26
CA ASP A 85 20.16 34.69 -11.11
C ASP A 85 18.90 34.87 -10.24
N ASP A 86 18.11 33.79 -10.12
CA ASP A 86 16.83 33.74 -9.42
C ASP A 86 16.86 32.71 -8.28
N ALA A 87 16.06 32.89 -7.24
CA ALA A 87 16.02 32.00 -6.09
C ALA A 87 14.61 31.46 -5.88
N GLY A 88 14.45 30.16 -6.10
CA GLY A 88 13.23 29.43 -5.77
C GLY A 88 13.55 27.97 -5.41
N THR A 89 12.54 27.25 -4.91
CA THR A 89 12.69 25.86 -4.48
C THR A 89 11.47 25.02 -4.85
N GLY A 90 11.69 23.71 -4.94
CA GLY A 90 10.63 22.74 -5.17
C GLY A 90 9.89 22.87 -6.50
N VAL A 91 8.75 22.19 -6.58
CA VAL A 91 7.94 22.09 -7.81
C VAL A 91 7.33 23.43 -8.22
N GLU A 92 7.07 24.33 -7.27
CA GLU A 92 6.55 25.67 -7.56
C GLU A 92 7.53 26.48 -8.41
N TYR A 93 8.81 26.51 -8.02
CA TYR A 93 9.84 27.15 -8.83
C TYR A 93 10.02 26.46 -10.19
N ALA A 94 9.91 25.14 -10.25
CA ALA A 94 9.95 24.43 -11.53
C ALA A 94 8.81 24.86 -12.47
N ARG A 95 7.60 25.16 -11.96
CA ARG A 95 6.51 25.73 -12.77
C ARG A 95 6.87 27.10 -13.31
N GLU A 96 7.40 27.99 -12.46
CA GLU A 96 7.84 29.32 -12.89
C GLU A 96 8.92 29.26 -13.97
N VAL A 97 9.86 28.32 -13.87
CA VAL A 97 10.91 28.11 -14.88
C VAL A 97 10.32 27.51 -16.16
N ALA A 98 9.39 26.58 -16.07
CA ALA A 98 8.75 25.96 -17.23
C ALA A 98 7.98 26.97 -18.10
N ASP A 99 7.41 28.01 -17.49
CA ASP A 99 6.65 29.07 -18.19
C ASP A 99 7.53 30.13 -18.89
N ARG A 100 8.86 30.05 -18.76
CA ARG A 100 9.77 31.05 -19.36
C ARG A 100 9.98 30.81 -20.85
N GLU A 101 10.18 31.91 -21.59
CA GLU A 101 10.68 31.84 -22.95
C GLU A 101 12.22 31.72 -22.94
N PRO A 102 12.81 30.71 -23.58
CA PRO A 102 14.26 30.54 -23.61
C PRO A 102 15.00 31.65 -24.36
N SER A 103 15.95 32.29 -23.69
CA SER A 103 16.87 33.25 -24.32
C SER A 103 18.02 32.55 -25.06
N GLY A 104 18.26 31.26 -24.81
CA GLY A 104 19.37 30.52 -25.42
C GLY A 104 19.29 28.99 -25.30
N PRO A 105 20.24 28.26 -25.91
CA PRO A 105 20.24 26.79 -25.92
C PRO A 105 20.33 26.14 -24.53
N THR A 106 21.06 26.76 -23.60
CA THR A 106 21.20 26.24 -22.23
C THR A 106 19.90 26.40 -21.45
N GLU A 107 19.28 27.56 -21.53
CA GLU A 107 18.00 27.84 -20.87
C GLU A 107 16.89 26.94 -21.41
N ARG A 108 16.86 26.64 -22.71
CA ARG A 108 15.95 25.60 -23.28
C ARG A 108 16.05 24.25 -22.59
N ARG A 109 17.25 23.83 -22.17
CA ARG A 109 17.43 22.54 -21.50
C ARG A 109 16.97 22.58 -20.04
N LEU A 110 17.16 23.71 -19.37
CA LEU A 110 16.63 23.94 -18.03
C LEU A 110 15.10 23.95 -18.04
N ILE A 111 14.49 24.70 -18.96
CA ILE A 111 13.02 24.76 -19.14
C ILE A 111 12.46 23.37 -19.42
N ALA A 112 13.05 22.62 -20.36
CA ALA A 112 12.58 21.26 -20.68
C ALA A 112 12.73 20.26 -19.51
N LEU A 113 13.67 20.48 -18.59
CA LEU A 113 13.76 19.70 -17.35
C LEU A 113 12.65 20.12 -16.36
N ALA A 114 12.39 21.42 -16.25
CA ALA A 114 11.34 21.97 -15.42
C ALA A 114 9.95 21.49 -15.88
N GLU A 115 9.68 21.46 -17.19
CA GLU A 115 8.47 20.87 -17.78
C GLU A 115 8.28 19.39 -17.36
N GLN A 116 9.35 18.60 -17.33
CA GLN A 116 9.29 17.20 -16.87
C GLN A 116 8.98 17.10 -15.38
N VAL A 117 9.53 17.98 -14.55
CA VAL A 117 9.21 18.06 -13.11
C VAL A 117 7.72 18.35 -12.93
N VAL A 118 7.18 19.33 -13.67
CA VAL A 118 5.75 19.68 -13.61
C VAL A 118 4.89 18.49 -14.03
N ALA A 119 5.21 17.84 -15.15
CA ALA A 119 4.45 16.68 -15.62
C ALA A 119 4.45 15.51 -14.61
N LEU A 120 5.59 15.24 -13.96
CA LEU A 120 5.66 14.22 -12.91
C LEU A 120 4.82 14.60 -11.68
N ALA A 121 4.85 15.87 -11.27
CA ALA A 121 4.04 16.33 -10.14
C ALA A 121 2.54 16.21 -10.44
N GLU A 122 2.10 16.60 -11.64
CA GLU A 122 0.71 16.46 -12.08
C GLU A 122 0.29 14.99 -12.19
N GLU A 123 1.15 14.11 -12.69
CA GLU A 123 0.87 12.67 -12.73
C GLU A 123 0.73 12.08 -11.33
N ALA A 124 1.57 12.51 -10.37
CA ALA A 124 1.45 12.07 -8.98
C ALA A 124 0.09 12.47 -8.38
N ASP A 125 -0.39 13.69 -8.66
CA ASP A 125 -1.69 14.18 -8.20
C ASP A 125 -2.85 13.41 -8.88
N ALA A 126 -2.71 13.08 -10.17
CA ALA A 126 -3.68 12.27 -10.91
C ALA A 126 -3.77 10.83 -10.37
N LEU A 127 -2.63 10.21 -10.06
CA LEU A 127 -2.54 8.90 -9.44
C LEU A 127 -3.14 8.91 -8.02
N GLU A 128 -2.92 9.97 -7.25
CA GLU A 128 -3.52 10.12 -5.92
C GLU A 128 -5.05 10.20 -6.01
N THR A 129 -5.57 11.01 -6.93
CA THR A 129 -7.02 11.09 -7.24
C THR A 129 -7.57 9.72 -7.67
N HIS A 130 -6.80 8.95 -8.44
CA HIS A 130 -7.17 7.60 -8.82
C HIS A 130 -7.26 6.67 -7.59
N VAL A 131 -6.28 6.71 -6.69
CA VAL A 131 -6.28 5.96 -5.42
C VAL A 131 -7.49 6.33 -4.57
N GLU A 132 -7.83 7.63 -4.48
CA GLU A 132 -8.98 8.11 -3.71
C GLU A 132 -10.30 7.53 -4.20
N ARG A 133 -10.44 7.34 -5.51
CA ARG A 133 -11.63 6.75 -6.12
C ARG A 133 -11.69 5.22 -5.98
N VAL A 134 -10.55 4.54 -6.05
CA VAL A 134 -10.48 3.07 -6.09
C VAL A 134 -10.40 2.44 -4.70
N ALA A 135 -9.72 3.05 -3.74
CA ALA A 135 -9.57 2.46 -2.41
C ALA A 135 -10.92 2.13 -1.74
N PRO A 136 -11.98 2.98 -1.81
CA PRO A 136 -13.28 2.65 -1.25
C PRO A 136 -14.01 1.49 -1.93
N THR A 137 -13.68 1.17 -3.18
CA THR A 137 -14.27 0.01 -3.88
C THR A 137 -13.57 -1.29 -3.51
N VAL A 138 -12.27 -1.22 -3.19
CA VAL A 138 -11.44 -2.37 -2.81
C VAL A 138 -11.55 -2.70 -1.32
N ALA A 139 -11.51 -1.67 -0.47
CA ALA A 139 -11.47 -1.80 0.97
C ALA A 139 -12.35 -0.73 1.64
N PRO A 140 -13.69 -0.87 1.52
CA PRO A 140 -14.64 0.15 1.97
C PRO A 140 -14.55 0.47 3.46
N ASN A 141 -14.25 -0.51 4.32
CA ASN A 141 -14.12 -0.28 5.75
C ASN A 141 -12.79 0.42 6.09
N LEU A 142 -11.68 -0.03 5.50
CA LEU A 142 -10.38 0.64 5.70
C LEU A 142 -10.42 2.08 5.19
N ALA A 143 -10.97 2.32 4.00
CA ALA A 143 -11.07 3.65 3.42
C ALA A 143 -11.95 4.58 4.28
N ALA A 144 -13.03 4.07 4.87
CA ALA A 144 -13.85 4.84 5.80
C ALA A 144 -13.12 5.20 7.10
N LEU A 145 -12.34 4.27 7.66
CA LEU A 145 -11.67 4.47 8.96
C LEU A 145 -10.34 5.22 8.88
N ALA A 146 -9.62 5.13 7.77
CA ALA A 146 -8.27 5.70 7.62
C ALA A 146 -8.17 6.79 6.54
N GLY A 147 -9.20 6.94 5.71
CA GLY A 147 -9.10 7.65 4.44
C GLY A 147 -8.50 6.78 3.33
N PRO A 148 -8.80 7.06 2.05
CA PRO A 148 -8.36 6.25 0.91
C PRO A 148 -6.85 6.07 0.81
N THR A 149 -6.07 7.16 0.95
CA THR A 149 -4.62 7.15 0.77
C THR A 149 -3.91 6.31 1.83
N LEU A 150 -4.29 6.46 3.11
CA LEU A 150 -3.71 5.67 4.19
C LEU A 150 -4.16 4.19 4.10
N ALA A 151 -5.41 3.91 3.72
CA ALA A 151 -5.89 2.55 3.48
C ALA A 151 -5.06 1.85 2.39
N ALA A 152 -4.86 2.50 1.23
CA ALA A 152 -4.03 1.98 0.15
C ALA A 152 -2.58 1.75 0.60
N ARG A 153 -2.01 2.67 1.38
CA ARG A 153 -0.64 2.56 1.91
C ARG A 153 -0.49 1.39 2.88
N LEU A 154 -1.49 1.13 3.74
CA LEU A 154 -1.51 -0.03 4.64
C LEU A 154 -1.54 -1.36 3.86
N ILE A 155 -2.39 -1.43 2.83
CA ILE A 155 -2.46 -2.58 1.93
C ILE A 155 -1.10 -2.79 1.25
N ALA A 156 -0.49 -1.72 0.72
CA ALA A 156 0.78 -1.78 0.03
C ALA A 156 1.94 -2.21 0.93
N LEU A 157 2.00 -1.74 2.17
CA LEU A 157 3.01 -2.12 3.17
C LEU A 157 2.84 -3.58 3.62
N SER A 158 1.61 -4.08 3.69
CA SER A 158 1.37 -5.48 4.02
C SER A 158 1.55 -6.44 2.83
N GLY A 159 1.67 -5.92 1.61
CA GLY A 159 1.80 -6.70 0.38
C GLY A 159 0.47 -7.24 -0.17
N GLY A 160 -0.64 -6.60 0.18
CA GLY A 160 -1.99 -6.97 -0.26
C GLY A 160 -3.00 -7.00 0.89
N LEU A 161 -4.29 -7.00 0.54
CA LEU A 161 -5.38 -6.93 1.51
C LEU A 161 -5.49 -8.22 2.34
N GLU A 162 -5.24 -9.37 1.71
CA GLU A 162 -5.18 -10.68 2.39
C GLU A 162 -4.12 -10.70 3.51
N SER A 163 -2.91 -10.22 3.21
CA SER A 163 -1.81 -10.16 4.18
C SER A 163 -2.14 -9.21 5.34
N LEU A 164 -2.81 -8.09 5.03
CA LEU A 164 -3.24 -7.12 6.03
C LEU A 164 -4.32 -7.73 6.95
N ALA A 165 -5.29 -8.46 6.40
CA ALA A 165 -6.32 -9.15 7.17
C ALA A 165 -5.74 -10.20 8.14
N LYS A 166 -4.65 -10.87 7.75
CA LYS A 166 -3.92 -11.84 8.59
C LYS A 166 -3.02 -11.19 9.64
N SER A 167 -2.71 -9.90 9.50
CA SER A 167 -1.84 -9.17 10.42
C SER A 167 -2.48 -9.01 11.81
N THR A 168 -1.62 -8.86 12.82
CA THR A 168 -2.06 -8.52 14.18
C THR A 168 -2.21 -7.01 14.33
N SER A 169 -3.02 -6.57 15.29
CA SER A 169 -3.15 -5.13 15.60
C SER A 169 -1.82 -4.48 15.98
N GLY A 170 -0.93 -5.20 16.68
CA GLY A 170 0.40 -4.69 17.01
C GLY A 170 1.27 -4.48 15.77
N THR A 171 1.19 -5.40 14.80
CA THR A 171 1.85 -5.25 13.48
C THR A 171 1.30 -4.04 12.75
N VAL A 172 -0.03 -3.94 12.59
CA VAL A 172 -0.69 -2.81 11.91
C VAL A 172 -0.33 -1.47 12.55
N GLN A 173 -0.21 -1.43 13.88
CA GLN A 173 0.16 -0.22 14.62
C GLN A 173 1.51 0.35 14.18
N VAL A 174 2.48 -0.50 13.85
CA VAL A 174 3.88 -0.12 13.56
C VAL A 174 4.28 -0.31 12.10
N LEU A 175 3.34 -0.63 11.19
CA LEU A 175 3.61 -0.72 9.75
C LEU A 175 4.22 0.58 9.21
N GLY A 176 5.29 0.50 8.45
CA GLY A 176 6.10 1.63 7.96
C GLY A 176 7.11 2.19 8.96
N ALA A 177 7.27 1.56 10.13
CA ALA A 177 8.35 1.85 11.09
C ALA A 177 9.27 0.65 11.30
N GLU A 178 9.44 -0.18 10.27
CA GLU A 178 10.18 -1.45 10.33
C GLU A 178 11.61 -1.25 10.78
N GLU A 179 12.31 -0.22 10.29
CA GLU A 179 13.69 0.07 10.70
C GLU A 179 13.80 0.33 12.21
N ALA A 180 12.91 1.18 12.75
CA ALA A 180 12.86 1.49 14.17
C ALA A 180 12.47 0.26 15.01
N LEU A 181 11.52 -0.54 14.51
CA LEU A 181 11.12 -1.78 15.16
C LEU A 181 12.28 -2.78 15.20
N PHE A 182 13.01 -2.96 14.10
CA PHE A 182 14.18 -3.84 14.03
C PHE A 182 15.31 -3.35 14.94
N ALA A 183 15.56 -2.04 15.02
CA ALA A 183 16.51 -1.47 15.96
C ALA A 183 16.12 -1.79 17.41
N HIS A 184 14.83 -1.67 17.75
CA HIS A 184 14.32 -2.04 19.06
C HIS A 184 14.47 -3.53 19.38
N LEU A 185 14.10 -4.42 18.45
CA LEU A 185 14.23 -5.87 18.63
C LEU A 185 15.69 -6.30 18.83
N ARG A 186 16.64 -5.54 18.29
CA ARG A 186 18.08 -5.75 18.53
C ARG A 186 18.58 -5.08 19.81
N GLY A 187 17.73 -4.39 20.57
CA GLY A 187 18.10 -3.69 21.81
C GLY A 187 18.80 -2.35 21.64
N HIS A 188 18.78 -1.76 20.43
CA HIS A 188 19.51 -0.52 20.12
C HIS A 188 18.65 0.74 20.24
N ALA A 189 17.33 0.61 20.38
CA ALA A 189 16.40 1.73 20.48
C ALA A 189 15.13 1.35 21.27
N PRO A 190 14.35 2.34 21.76
CA PRO A 190 12.98 2.11 22.23
C PRO A 190 12.04 1.63 21.10
N SER A 191 10.98 0.92 21.46
CA SER A 191 9.97 0.46 20.49
C SER A 191 9.21 1.64 19.85
N PRO A 192 8.99 1.65 18.53
CA PRO A 192 8.15 2.67 17.90
C PRO A 192 6.71 2.56 18.42
N LYS A 193 6.09 3.71 18.74
CA LYS A 193 4.69 3.75 19.21
C LYS A 193 3.68 3.62 18.08
N HIS A 194 4.08 3.96 16.85
CA HIS A 194 3.23 3.97 15.66
C HIS A 194 4.11 4.05 14.40
N GLY A 195 3.60 3.55 13.27
CA GLY A 195 4.18 3.72 11.95
C GLY A 195 3.37 4.71 11.10
N VAL A 196 3.01 4.35 9.87
CA VAL A 196 2.30 5.23 8.91
C VAL A 196 0.96 5.76 9.43
N ILE A 197 0.31 5.02 10.34
CA ILE A 197 -0.97 5.42 10.93
C ILE A 197 -0.87 6.71 11.76
N TYR A 198 0.34 7.16 12.13
CA TYR A 198 0.57 8.42 12.85
C TYR A 198 0.01 9.65 12.12
N THR A 199 -0.11 9.58 10.79
CA THR A 199 -0.69 10.63 9.94
C THR A 199 -2.20 10.82 10.16
N HIS A 200 -2.87 9.84 10.78
CA HIS A 200 -4.31 9.89 11.01
C HIS A 200 -4.71 10.89 12.10
N GLU A 201 -5.80 11.62 11.89
CA GLU A 201 -6.30 12.67 12.79
C GLU A 201 -6.55 12.15 14.21
N ALA A 202 -7.14 10.96 14.35
CA ALA A 202 -7.35 10.32 15.66
C ALA A 202 -6.08 10.23 16.52
N ILE A 203 -4.89 10.15 15.90
CA ILE A 203 -3.62 10.15 16.61
C ILE A 203 -3.05 11.56 16.70
N HIS A 204 -2.95 12.28 15.58
CA HIS A 204 -2.28 13.58 15.54
C HIS A 204 -3.02 14.63 16.39
N GLY A 205 -4.35 14.60 16.38
CA GLY A 205 -5.24 15.44 17.18
C GLY A 205 -5.36 15.04 18.65
N THR A 206 -4.72 13.93 19.08
CA THR A 206 -4.70 13.52 20.48
C THR A 206 -3.42 14.02 21.19
N HIS A 207 -3.53 14.42 22.46
CA HIS A 207 -2.38 14.85 23.27
C HIS A 207 -1.27 13.79 23.30
N SER A 208 -0.01 14.23 23.33
CA SER A 208 1.20 13.40 23.15
C SER A 208 1.24 12.17 24.08
N ASP A 209 0.81 12.33 25.33
CA ASP A 209 0.75 11.27 26.35
C ASP A 209 -0.26 10.16 26.04
N HIS A 210 -1.25 10.46 25.21
CA HIS A 210 -2.35 9.55 24.86
C HIS A 210 -2.29 9.03 23.42
N ARG A 211 -1.39 9.57 22.58
CA ARG A 211 -1.18 9.11 21.20
C ARG A 211 -0.93 7.62 21.07
N GLY A 212 -0.19 7.01 22.00
CA GLY A 212 0.04 5.56 21.99
C GLY A 212 -1.24 4.75 22.24
N SER A 213 -2.18 5.29 23.01
CA SER A 213 -3.50 4.68 23.24
C SER A 213 -4.43 4.87 22.06
N ALA A 214 -4.43 6.05 21.44
CA ALA A 214 -5.14 6.31 20.19
C ALA A 214 -4.63 5.41 19.05
N ALA A 215 -3.31 5.28 18.89
CA ALA A 215 -2.68 4.39 17.91
C ALA A 215 -3.12 2.94 18.06
N ARG A 216 -3.13 2.42 19.30
CA ARG A 216 -3.63 1.06 19.58
C ARG A 216 -5.12 0.89 19.24
N ALA A 217 -5.94 1.88 19.58
CA ALA A 217 -7.37 1.84 19.27
C ALA A 217 -7.63 1.83 17.76
N LEU A 218 -6.99 2.74 17.02
CA LEU A 218 -7.07 2.83 15.58
C LEU A 218 -6.58 1.54 14.90
N ALA A 219 -5.39 1.06 15.25
CA ALA A 219 -4.82 -0.16 14.67
C ALA A 219 -5.72 -1.39 14.90
N GLY A 220 -6.37 -1.47 16.07
CA GLY A 220 -7.33 -2.52 16.38
C GLY A 220 -8.54 -2.50 15.44
N LYS A 221 -9.11 -1.32 15.20
CA LYS A 221 -10.25 -1.15 14.27
C LYS A 221 -9.86 -1.38 12.82
N LEU A 222 -8.69 -0.88 12.39
CA LEU A 222 -8.16 -1.14 11.05
C LEU A 222 -7.92 -2.63 10.79
N THR A 223 -7.44 -3.38 11.80
CA THR A 223 -7.27 -4.84 11.69
C THR A 223 -8.61 -5.56 11.47
N ILE A 224 -9.65 -5.13 12.19
CA ILE A 224 -11.01 -5.68 12.04
C ILE A 224 -11.58 -5.31 10.66
N ALA A 225 -11.43 -4.05 10.25
CA ALA A 225 -11.84 -3.56 8.94
C ALA A 225 -11.18 -4.34 7.79
N ALA A 226 -9.86 -4.52 7.84
CA ALA A 226 -9.12 -5.29 6.82
C ALA A 226 -9.65 -6.73 6.68
N ARG A 227 -10.03 -7.38 7.78
CA ARG A 227 -10.61 -8.72 7.74
C ARG A 227 -11.99 -8.73 7.09
N ILE A 228 -12.83 -7.76 7.43
CA ILE A 228 -14.17 -7.65 6.83
C ILE A 228 -14.04 -7.35 5.34
N ASP A 229 -13.20 -6.38 4.96
CA ASP A 229 -12.94 -6.04 3.57
C ASP A 229 -12.45 -7.25 2.77
N HIS A 230 -11.52 -8.04 3.33
CA HIS A 230 -11.00 -9.22 2.64
C HIS A 230 -12.02 -10.39 2.53
N TYR A 231 -12.75 -10.70 3.61
CA TYR A 231 -13.59 -11.90 3.67
C TYR A 231 -15.05 -11.68 3.27
N SER A 232 -15.58 -10.46 3.39
CA SER A 232 -16.96 -10.15 3.01
C SER A 232 -17.08 -9.00 2.00
N GLY A 233 -16.15 -8.04 1.98
CA GLY A 233 -16.21 -6.86 1.12
C GLY A 233 -17.35 -5.88 1.47
N GLU A 234 -18.10 -6.13 2.54
CA GLU A 234 -19.27 -5.34 2.91
C GLU A 234 -18.89 -4.21 3.87
N ARG A 235 -19.37 -2.99 3.61
CA ARG A 235 -19.20 -1.85 4.52
C ARG A 235 -19.96 -2.07 5.82
N ARG A 236 -19.29 -1.86 6.96
CA ARG A 236 -19.84 -1.91 8.32
C ARG A 236 -19.73 -0.55 9.03
N PRO A 237 -20.78 0.29 8.96
CA PRO A 237 -20.77 1.64 9.54
C PRO A 237 -20.54 1.68 11.05
N ALA A 238 -20.88 0.60 11.75
CA ALA A 238 -20.71 0.49 13.20
C ALA A 238 -19.24 0.61 13.63
N LEU A 239 -18.28 0.24 12.77
CA LEU A 239 -16.86 0.36 13.10
C LEU A 239 -16.43 1.81 13.29
N ASP A 240 -16.98 2.71 12.49
CA ASP A 240 -16.70 4.14 12.51
C ASP A 240 -17.11 4.72 13.87
N ALA A 241 -18.38 4.49 14.25
CA ALA A 241 -18.91 4.92 15.54
C ALA A 241 -18.16 4.31 16.74
N GLU A 242 -17.78 3.04 16.67
CA GLU A 242 -17.01 2.39 17.72
C GLU A 242 -15.57 2.92 17.84
N LEU A 243 -14.97 3.38 16.74
CA LEU A 243 -13.67 4.05 16.75
C LEU A 243 -13.81 5.44 17.38
N ASP A 244 -14.78 6.23 16.92
CA ASP A 244 -15.02 7.59 17.40
C ASP A 244 -15.25 7.61 18.92
N GLU A 245 -16.17 6.78 19.42
CA GLU A 245 -16.44 6.66 20.86
C GLU A 245 -15.20 6.22 21.66
N ARG A 246 -14.30 5.43 21.04
CA ARG A 246 -13.06 5.01 21.69
C ARG A 246 -12.04 6.15 21.72
N ILE A 247 -11.92 6.93 20.66
CA ILE A 247 -10.99 8.06 20.57
C ILE A 247 -11.44 9.20 21.47
N GLU A 248 -12.73 9.55 21.48
CA GLU A 248 -13.31 10.54 22.38
C GLU A 248 -13.05 10.19 23.86
N ARG A 249 -13.20 8.92 24.25
CA ARG A 249 -12.87 8.46 25.61
C ARG A 249 -11.39 8.51 25.94
N ILE A 250 -10.51 8.48 24.95
CA ILE A 250 -9.06 8.62 25.16
C ILE A 250 -8.71 10.09 25.34
N GLN A 251 -9.30 10.97 24.54
CA GLN A 251 -9.12 12.42 24.59
C GLN A 251 -9.75 13.03 25.84
N SER A 252 -10.93 12.57 26.28
CA SER A 252 -11.61 13.11 27.46
C SER A 252 -10.90 12.83 28.80
N ARG A 253 -9.94 11.90 28.82
CA ARG A 253 -9.07 11.68 29.98
C ARG A 253 -8.20 12.89 30.31
N GLU A 254 -8.08 13.83 29.38
CA GLU A 254 -7.44 15.13 29.54
C GLU A 254 -8.18 16.05 30.55
N GLY A 255 -9.50 15.88 30.74
CA GLY A 255 -10.32 16.77 31.56
C GLY A 255 -10.43 16.41 33.04
N SER A 256 -9.65 15.44 33.54
CA SER A 256 -9.77 14.92 34.92
C SER A 256 -8.42 14.79 35.66
N SER A 257 -7.39 15.53 35.25
CA SER A 257 -6.09 15.60 35.95
C SER A 257 -5.63 17.03 36.14
#